data_AF-A0A091LVZ3-F1
#
_entry.id   AF-A0A091LVZ3-F1
#
_cell.length_a   1.000
_cell.length_b   1.000
_cell.length_c   1.000
_cell.angle_alpha   90.00
_cell.angle_beta   90.00
_cell.angle_gamma   90.00
#
_symmetry.space_group_name_H-M   'P 1'
#
loop_
_entity.id
_entity.type
_entity.pdbx_description
1 polymer ?
#
loop_
_entity_poly.entity_id
_entity_poly.type
_entity_poly.pdbx_seq_one_letter_code
_entity_poly.pdbx_strand_id
1 'polypeptide(L)'
;MQTHLYLLLLAAGISAAPQMSSMAELLTLLQQMHESATKDVQNLRIETPDDIDDVNCVSRIFEGAEQLKTNPAMKKYSVFFQKFERLKQSLTPSLAKEGNCDTERKNATTFIKKLMTFIRKASKPARV
;
A
#
# COMPACT_ATOMS: atom_id res chain seq x y z
N MET A 1 -54.76 34.52 -20.18
CA MET A 1 -53.88 34.63 -19.00
C MET A 1 -52.95 33.42 -19.01
N GLN A 2 -51.65 33.69 -18.86
CA GLN A 2 -50.52 32.85 -19.25
C GLN A 2 -50.14 31.90 -18.11
N THR A 3 -50.18 30.59 -18.34
CA THR A 3 -49.77 29.58 -17.35
C THR A 3 -48.27 29.31 -17.51
N HIS A 4 -47.47 29.83 -16.58
CA HIS A 4 -46.02 29.56 -16.54
C HIS A 4 -45.78 28.15 -15.99
N LEU A 5 -45.25 27.28 -16.85
CA LEU A 5 -44.81 25.93 -16.49
C LEU A 5 -43.45 26.05 -15.76
N TYR A 6 -43.43 25.84 -14.44
CA TYR A 6 -42.18 25.80 -13.68
C TYR A 6 -41.61 24.37 -13.67
N LEU A 7 -40.55 24.15 -14.44
CA LEU A 7 -39.71 22.95 -14.38
C LEU A 7 -38.67 23.12 -13.27
N LEU A 8 -38.90 22.49 -12.12
CA LEU A 8 -37.89 22.36 -11.06
C LEU A 8 -36.93 21.21 -11.42
N LEU A 9 -35.78 21.56 -11.99
CA LEU A 9 -34.67 20.62 -12.18
C LEU A 9 -33.91 20.49 -10.85
N LEU A 10 -34.23 19.44 -10.08
CA LEU A 10 -33.41 18.99 -8.96
C LEU A 10 -32.13 18.36 -9.51
N ALA A 11 -31.09 19.16 -9.72
CA ALA A 11 -29.74 18.66 -9.88
C ALA A 11 -29.25 18.15 -8.50
N ALA A 12 -29.54 16.88 -8.20
CA ALA A 12 -28.81 16.18 -7.17
C ALA A 12 -27.37 16.02 -7.68
N GLY A 13 -26.49 16.95 -7.27
CA GLY A 13 -25.06 16.82 -7.49
C GLY A 13 -24.59 15.56 -6.78
N ILE A 14 -24.45 14.47 -7.52
CA ILE A 14 -23.78 13.26 -7.05
C ILE A 14 -22.32 13.69 -6.88
N SER A 15 -21.96 14.13 -5.67
CA SER A 15 -20.58 14.25 -5.26
C SER A 15 -20.04 12.82 -5.20
N ALA A 16 -19.61 12.30 -6.36
CA ALA A 16 -18.76 11.14 -6.40
C ALA A 16 -17.49 11.55 -5.65
N ALA A 17 -17.31 11.02 -4.44
CA ALA A 17 -16.07 11.17 -3.72
C ALA A 17 -14.92 10.86 -4.69
N PRO A 18 -13.85 11.68 -4.76
CA PRO A 18 -12.76 11.45 -5.69
C PRO A 18 -12.28 10.00 -5.53
N GLN A 19 -12.37 9.21 -6.60
CA GLN A 19 -11.90 7.83 -6.58
C GLN A 19 -10.40 7.88 -6.26
N MET A 20 -10.03 7.45 -5.05
CA MET A 20 -8.63 7.44 -4.64
C MET A 20 -7.84 6.54 -5.59
N SER A 21 -6.62 6.95 -5.94
CA SER A 21 -5.75 6.09 -6.74
C SER A 21 -5.40 4.83 -5.93
N SER A 22 -5.17 3.71 -6.62
CA SER A 22 -4.82 2.44 -5.97
C SER A 22 -3.62 2.57 -5.01
N MET A 23 -2.68 3.48 -5.29
CA MET A 23 -1.52 3.73 -4.42
C MET A 23 -1.88 4.53 -3.16
N ALA A 24 -2.77 5.53 -3.28
CA ALA A 24 -3.24 6.29 -2.13
C ALA A 24 -4.06 5.42 -1.16
N GLU A 25 -4.86 4.50 -1.69
CA GLU A 25 -5.58 3.50 -0.88
C GLU A 25 -4.63 2.54 -0.17
N LEU A 26 -3.59 2.04 -0.87
CA LEU A 26 -2.55 1.20 -0.26
C LEU A 26 -1.86 1.92 0.90
N LEU A 27 -1.47 3.18 0.71
CA LEU A 27 -0.84 3.99 1.76
C LEU A 27 -1.76 4.24 2.95
N THR A 28 -3.05 4.50 2.70
CA THR A 28 -4.04 4.69 3.76
C THR A 28 -4.20 3.43 4.61
N LEU A 29 -4.36 2.26 3.97
CA LEU A 29 -4.48 0.99 4.69
C LEU A 29 -3.22 0.67 5.48
N LEU A 30 -2.04 0.97 4.93
CA LEU A 30 -0.77 0.73 5.59
C LEU A 30 -0.54 1.68 6.78
N GLN A 31 -1.00 2.94 6.69
CA GLN A 31 -1.04 3.86 7.81
C GLN A 31 -1.92 3.33 8.95
N GLN A 32 -3.10 2.79 8.63
CA GLN A 32 -3.99 2.18 9.63
C GLN A 32 -3.37 0.95 10.30
N MET A 33 -2.58 0.15 9.56
CA MET A 33 -1.80 -0.95 10.15
C MET A 33 -0.77 -0.44 11.15
N HIS A 34 -0.04 0.62 10.78
CA HIS A 34 0.97 1.22 11.63
C HIS A 34 0.37 1.77 12.94
N GLU A 35 -0.75 2.49 12.85
CA GLU A 35 -1.41 3.11 14.00
C GLU A 35 -2.09 2.10 14.93
N SER A 36 -2.60 0.99 14.37
CA SER A 36 -3.28 -0.05 15.16
C SER A 36 -2.38 -1.24 15.51
N ALA A 37 -1.06 -1.10 15.33
CA ALA A 37 -0.10 -2.16 15.62
C ALA A 37 -0.13 -2.56 17.10
N THR A 38 -0.72 -3.71 17.40
CA THR A 38 -0.75 -4.30 18.73
C THR A 38 0.64 -4.82 19.13
N LYS A 39 0.84 -5.13 20.42
CA LYS A 39 2.11 -5.73 20.91
C LYS A 39 2.49 -6.99 20.12
N ASP A 40 1.51 -7.82 19.76
CA ASP A 40 1.75 -9.06 19.01
C ASP A 40 2.26 -8.79 17.59
N VAL A 41 1.79 -7.71 16.96
CA VAL A 41 2.32 -7.24 15.68
C VAL A 41 3.73 -6.67 15.87
N GLN A 42 3.94 -5.84 16.90
CA GLN A 42 5.26 -5.24 17.19
C GLN A 42 6.34 -6.28 17.49
N ASN A 43 5.97 -7.44 18.06
CA ASN A 43 6.91 -8.53 18.35
C ASN A 43 7.28 -9.36 17.11
N LEU A 44 6.51 -9.26 16.02
CA LEU A 44 6.82 -9.96 14.78
C LEU A 44 8.14 -9.42 14.20
N ARG A 45 9.07 -10.34 13.93
CA ARG A 45 10.35 -10.06 13.29
C ARG A 45 10.25 -10.35 11.81
N ILE A 46 10.51 -9.34 10.99
CA ILE A 46 10.38 -9.38 9.55
C ILE A 46 11.74 -9.12 8.92
N GLU A 47 12.13 -9.96 7.96
CA GLU A 47 13.29 -9.69 7.10
C GLU A 47 13.04 -8.39 6.33
N THR A 48 13.84 -7.37 6.64
CA THR A 48 13.64 -6.02 6.15
C THR A 48 14.91 -5.56 5.44
N PRO A 49 14.83 -5.08 4.19
CA PRO A 49 16.00 -4.52 3.51
C PRO A 49 16.67 -3.43 4.32
N ASP A 50 18.00 -3.43 4.34
CA ASP A 50 18.80 -2.38 4.99
C ASP A 50 18.60 -1.05 4.29
N ASP A 51 18.64 -1.05 2.96
CA ASP A 51 18.21 0.05 2.11
C ASP A 51 16.90 -0.30 1.40
N ILE A 52 15.87 0.53 1.60
CA ILE A 52 14.56 0.35 0.95
C ILE A 52 14.55 0.89 -0.48
N ASP A 53 15.59 1.65 -0.84
CA ASP A 53 15.75 2.29 -2.13
C ASP A 53 16.61 1.48 -3.09
N ASP A 54 17.25 0.42 -2.60
CA ASP A 54 17.99 -0.50 -3.43
C ASP A 54 17.02 -1.27 -4.34
N VAL A 55 17.22 -1.10 -5.65
CA VAL A 55 16.44 -1.76 -6.69
C VAL A 55 16.60 -3.28 -6.67
N ASN A 56 17.64 -3.79 -6.01
CA ASN A 56 17.88 -5.23 -5.81
C ASN A 56 17.04 -5.82 -4.67
N CYS A 57 16.40 -4.98 -3.85
CA CYS A 57 15.72 -5.39 -2.62
C CYS A 57 14.19 -5.52 -2.74
N VAL A 58 13.63 -5.30 -3.92
CA VAL A 58 12.18 -5.24 -4.12
C VAL A 58 11.53 -6.63 -3.87
N SER A 59 12.13 -7.75 -4.26
CA SER A 59 11.63 -9.09 -3.88
C SER A 59 11.58 -9.27 -2.36
N ARG A 60 12.62 -8.85 -1.65
CA ARG A 60 12.69 -8.94 -0.18
C ARG A 60 11.61 -8.11 0.51
N ILE A 61 11.22 -6.97 -0.07
CA ILE A 61 10.06 -6.20 0.42
C ILE A 61 8.77 -7.02 0.31
N PHE A 62 8.54 -7.69 -0.82
CA PHE A 62 7.36 -8.53 -1.01
C PHE A 62 7.36 -9.75 -0.09
N GLU A 63 8.50 -10.41 0.12
CA GLU A 63 8.65 -11.49 1.08
C GLU A 63 8.36 -11.03 2.51
N GLY A 64 8.87 -9.86 2.92
CA GLY A 64 8.56 -9.28 4.23
C GLY A 64 7.07 -8.97 4.42
N ALA A 65 6.37 -8.56 3.35
CA ALA A 65 4.92 -8.35 3.39
C ALA A 65 4.15 -9.68 3.54
N GLU A 66 4.64 -10.76 2.95
CA GLU A 66 4.10 -12.10 3.16
C GLU A 66 4.30 -12.57 4.61
N GLN A 67 5.46 -12.28 5.22
CA GLN A 67 5.68 -12.53 6.65
C GLN A 67 4.71 -11.72 7.52
N LEU A 68 4.51 -10.43 7.21
CA LEU A 68 3.53 -9.58 7.90
C LEU A 68 2.12 -10.19 7.85
N LYS A 69 1.69 -10.65 6.67
CA LYS A 69 0.36 -11.24 6.43
C LYS A 69 0.06 -12.46 7.31
N THR A 70 1.07 -13.18 7.76
CA THR A 70 0.88 -14.38 8.61
C THR A 70 0.31 -14.06 9.99
N ASN A 71 0.48 -12.83 10.48
CA ASN A 71 -0.05 -12.43 11.78
C ASN A 71 -1.59 -12.36 11.76
N PRO A 72 -2.31 -12.99 12.71
CA PRO A 72 -3.78 -12.96 12.74
C PRO A 72 -4.39 -11.56 12.75
N ALA A 73 -3.73 -10.58 13.39
CA ALA A 73 -4.18 -9.18 13.42
C ALA A 73 -4.17 -8.52 12.03
N MET A 74 -3.44 -9.08 11.07
CA MET A 74 -3.37 -8.58 9.69
C MET A 74 -4.51 -9.06 8.80
N LYS A 75 -5.31 -10.05 9.24
CA LYS A 75 -6.46 -10.55 8.47
C LYS A 75 -7.48 -9.47 8.11
N LYS A 76 -7.71 -8.50 9.00
CA LYS A 76 -8.61 -7.36 8.74
C LYS A 76 -8.13 -6.44 7.61
N TYR A 77 -6.86 -6.56 7.20
CA TYR A 77 -6.26 -5.83 6.10
C TYR A 77 -6.08 -6.67 4.83
N SER A 78 -6.84 -7.75 4.66
CA SER A 78 -6.79 -8.60 3.46
C SER A 78 -6.88 -7.81 2.14
N VAL A 79 -7.70 -6.75 2.11
CA VAL A 79 -7.84 -5.84 0.96
C VAL A 79 -6.50 -5.17 0.59
N PHE A 80 -5.70 -4.79 1.58
CA PHE A 80 -4.35 -4.26 1.32
C PHE A 80 -3.50 -5.30 0.60
N PHE A 81 -3.42 -6.52 1.14
CA PHE A 81 -2.58 -7.57 0.56
C PHE A 81 -3.03 -7.97 -0.86
N GLN A 82 -4.34 -7.97 -1.14
CA GLN A 82 -4.86 -8.18 -2.49
C GLN A 82 -4.42 -7.09 -3.47
N LYS A 83 -4.49 -5.81 -3.07
CA LYS A 83 -4.05 -4.68 -3.89
C LYS A 83 -2.52 -4.67 -4.04
N PHE A 84 -1.81 -5.03 -2.98
CA PHE A 84 -0.36 -5.07 -2.95
C PHE A 84 0.19 -6.18 -3.87
N GLU A 85 -0.50 -7.31 -3.99
CA GLU A 85 -0.16 -8.36 -4.95
C GLU A 85 -0.26 -7.86 -6.41
N ARG A 86 -1.25 -7.00 -6.72
CA ARG A 86 -1.34 -6.37 -8.06
C ARG A 86 -0.16 -5.44 -8.32
N LEU A 87 0.30 -4.70 -7.30
CA LEU A 87 1.52 -3.90 -7.39
C LEU A 87 2.74 -4.79 -7.64
N LYS A 88 2.88 -5.90 -6.90
CA LYS A 88 3.93 -6.90 -7.12
C LYS A 88 3.95 -7.41 -8.56
N GLN A 89 2.80 -7.79 -9.11
CA GLN A 89 2.68 -8.25 -10.50
C GLN A 89 3.11 -7.18 -11.50
N SER A 90 2.75 -5.92 -11.27
CA SER A 90 3.17 -4.81 -12.15
C SER A 90 4.69 -4.55 -12.12
N LEU A 91 5.36 -4.91 -11.03
CA LEU A 91 6.81 -4.74 -10.84
C LEU A 91 7.61 -6.01 -11.13
N THR A 92 6.95 -7.17 -11.34
CA THR A 92 7.60 -8.46 -11.57
C THR A 92 8.59 -8.44 -12.76
N PRO A 93 8.31 -7.76 -13.89
CA PRO A 93 9.27 -7.67 -14.99
C PRO A 93 10.63 -7.04 -14.61
N SER A 94 10.67 -6.15 -13.61
CA SER A 94 11.92 -5.56 -13.11
C SER A 94 12.63 -6.41 -12.06
N LEU A 95 11.96 -7.38 -11.44
CA LEU A 95 12.53 -8.24 -10.39
C LEU A 95 13.50 -9.31 -10.93
N ALA A 96 13.37 -9.69 -12.20
CA ALA A 96 14.19 -10.75 -12.80
C ALA A 96 15.71 -10.43 -12.88
N LYS A 97 16.10 -9.21 -12.51
CA LYS A 97 17.49 -8.72 -12.55
C LYS A 97 18.05 -8.34 -11.17
N GLU A 98 17.35 -8.68 -10.09
CA GLU A 98 17.82 -8.31 -8.74
C GLU A 98 19.14 -9.01 -8.40
N GLY A 99 20.09 -8.21 -7.91
CA GLY A 99 21.32 -8.68 -7.30
C GLY A 99 21.12 -9.10 -5.84
N ASN A 100 22.22 -9.07 -5.07
CA ASN A 100 22.15 -9.31 -3.63
C ASN A 100 21.45 -8.15 -2.93
N CYS A 101 20.56 -8.48 -2.00
CA CYS A 101 19.93 -7.54 -1.09
C CYS A 101 20.26 -7.94 0.34
N ASP A 102 20.91 -7.04 1.07
CA ASP A 102 21.17 -7.20 2.50
C ASP A 102 19.92 -6.89 3.31
N THR A 103 19.61 -7.77 4.26
CA THR A 103 18.43 -7.67 5.12
C THR A 103 18.78 -7.80 6.59
N GLU A 104 18.00 -7.13 7.43
CA GLU A 104 18.05 -7.29 8.88
C GLU A 104 16.65 -7.63 9.44
N ARG A 105 16.62 -8.44 10.50
CA ARG A 105 15.39 -8.73 11.25
C ARG A 105 14.92 -7.54 12.08
N LYS A 106 14.02 -6.74 11.50
CA LYS A 106 13.38 -5.62 12.18
C LYS A 106 12.00 -6.00 12.72
N ASN A 107 11.48 -5.19 13.64
CA ASN A 107 10.10 -5.34 14.09
C ASN A 107 9.11 -4.93 12.97
N ALA A 108 7.87 -5.40 13.05
CA ALA A 108 6.86 -5.12 12.04
C ALA A 108 6.57 -3.62 11.86
N THR A 109 6.61 -2.82 12.93
CA THR A 109 6.38 -1.37 12.84
C THR A 109 7.44 -0.69 11.96
N THR A 110 8.71 -1.06 12.14
CA THR A 110 9.82 -0.57 11.30
C THR A 110 9.66 -1.03 9.86
N PHE A 111 9.31 -2.30 9.64
CA PHE A 111 9.04 -2.82 8.30
C PHE A 111 7.88 -2.05 7.63
N ILE A 112 6.76 -1.84 8.31
CA ILE A 112 5.61 -1.10 7.81
C ILE A 112 5.99 0.33 7.40
N LYS A 113 6.79 1.03 8.22
CA LYS A 113 7.29 2.38 7.87
C LYS A 113 8.10 2.37 6.58
N LYS A 114 9.00 1.39 6.42
CA LYS A 114 9.80 1.25 5.20
C LYS A 114 8.91 0.90 4.00
N LEU A 115 7.93 0.02 4.17
CA LEU A 115 6.98 -0.33 3.12
C LEU A 115 6.15 0.88 2.66
N MET A 116 5.79 1.79 3.56
CA MET A 116 5.15 3.06 3.19
C MET A 116 6.08 3.91 2.31
N THR A 117 7.37 3.99 2.63
CA THR A 117 8.35 4.71 1.81
C THR A 117 8.48 4.10 0.42
N PHE A 118 8.56 2.77 0.33
CA PHE A 118 8.58 2.05 -0.94
C PHE A 118 7.37 2.39 -1.82
N ILE A 119 6.15 2.27 -1.28
CA ILE A 119 4.91 2.55 -2.03
C ILE A 119 4.85 4.02 -2.48
N ARG A 120 5.26 4.97 -1.62
CA ARG A 120 5.33 6.40 -1.99
C ARG A 120 6.31 6.67 -3.13
N LYS A 121 7.38 5.89 -3.24
CA LYS A 121 8.34 6.01 -4.34
C LYS A 121 7.81 5.38 -5.61
N ALA A 122 7.23 4.18 -5.51
CA ALA A 122 6.58 3.51 -6.63
C ALA A 122 5.39 4.32 -7.21
N SER A 123 4.74 5.17 -6.41
CA SER A 123 3.65 6.03 -6.87
C SER A 123 4.11 7.29 -7.61
N LYS A 124 5.40 7.65 -7.57
CA LYS A 124 5.89 8.84 -8.28
C LYS A 124 5.99 8.50 -9.77
N PRO A 125 5.47 9.37 -10.66
CA PRO A 125 5.74 9.21 -12.09
C PRO A 125 7.26 9.23 -12.30
N ALA A 126 7.76 8.32 -13.14
CA ALA A 126 9.13 8.37 -13.60
C ALA A 126 9.37 9.77 -14.19
N ARG A 127 10.32 10.53 -13.65
CA ARG A 127 10.74 11.79 -14.29
C ARG A 127 11.37 11.40 -15.62
N VAL A 128 10.64 11.61 -16.71
CA VAL A 128 11.15 11.56 -18.08
C VAL A 128 11.98 12.83 -18.31
#